data_AF-A0A3D6BC76-F1
#
_entry.id   AF-A0A3D6BC76-F1
#
_cell.length_a   1.000
_cell.length_b   1.000
_cell.length_c   1.000
_cell.angle_alpha   90.00
_cell.angle_beta   90.00
_cell.angle_gamma   90.00
#
_symmetry.space_group_name_H-M   'P 1'
#
loop_
_entity.id
_entity.type
_entity.pdbx_description
1 polymer ?
#
loop_
_entity_poly.entity_id
_entity_poly.type
_entity_poly.pdbx_seq_one_letter_code
_entity_poly.pdbx_strand_id
1 'polypeptide(L)'
;MEIIIPFKKADFLTNGRHIVTGKLVIELQKDWETDFHTKFNPYYANTIEAHPIAMHRLNLFYEGGVKTNFSFGMDLIDGDIDLETNLAIENYSESQTVYAIGSQLHDDEDNPLFLVKNENLKENILLLRYLDDNDSDSTECEEPVNFYQISSRI
;
A
#
# COMPACT_ATOMS: atom_id res chain seq x y z
N MET A 1 -11.36 1.77 -5.93
CA MET A 1 -10.84 1.23 -7.23
C MET A 1 -9.42 0.75 -7.04
N GLU A 2 -8.92 -0.28 -7.75
CA GLU A 2 -7.58 -0.84 -7.45
C GLU A 2 -6.83 -1.51 -8.61
N ILE A 3 -5.49 -1.48 -8.54
CA ILE A 3 -4.58 -2.32 -9.33
C ILE A 3 -3.61 -3.07 -8.42
N ILE A 4 -3.29 -4.32 -8.80
CA ILE A 4 -2.29 -5.15 -8.12
C ILE A 4 -0.96 -5.02 -8.87
N ILE A 5 0.10 -4.70 -8.15
CA ILE A 5 1.46 -4.55 -8.68
C ILE A 5 2.33 -5.69 -8.14
N PRO A 6 2.90 -6.53 -9.02
CA PRO A 6 3.91 -7.49 -8.60
C PRO A 6 5.13 -6.78 -8.01
N PHE A 7 5.52 -7.15 -6.81
CA PHE A 7 6.60 -6.49 -6.07
C PHE A 7 7.44 -7.52 -5.32
N LYS A 8 8.09 -8.43 -6.06
CA LYS A 8 8.93 -9.48 -5.44
C LYS A 8 10.32 -8.94 -5.17
N LYS A 9 10.90 -9.30 -4.03
CA LYS A 9 12.30 -8.96 -3.69
C LYS A 9 13.29 -9.32 -4.80
N ALA A 10 13.07 -10.46 -5.46
CA ALA A 10 13.97 -10.98 -6.50
C ALA A 10 14.01 -10.13 -7.77
N ASP A 11 13.04 -9.23 -7.96
CA ASP A 11 12.94 -8.38 -9.15
C ASP A 11 13.77 -7.09 -9.00
N PHE A 12 14.37 -6.84 -7.83
CA PHE A 12 15.06 -5.60 -7.49
C PHE A 12 16.48 -5.84 -6.97
N LEU A 13 17.37 -4.90 -7.30
CA LEU A 13 18.67 -4.75 -6.66
C LEU A 13 18.52 -4.15 -5.25
N THR A 14 19.55 -4.26 -4.43
CA THR A 14 19.54 -3.77 -3.04
C THR A 14 19.28 -2.28 -2.92
N ASN A 15 19.61 -1.50 -3.95
CA ASN A 15 19.38 -0.05 -4.01
C ASN A 15 18.00 0.34 -4.57
N GLY A 16 17.09 -0.61 -4.73
CA GLY A 16 15.74 -0.35 -5.26
C GLY A 16 15.65 -0.21 -6.78
N ARG A 17 16.71 -0.52 -7.54
CA ARG A 17 16.61 -0.57 -9.00
C ARG A 17 15.99 -1.89 -9.45
N HIS A 18 14.94 -1.82 -10.26
CA HIS A 18 14.30 -2.98 -10.86
C HIS A 18 15.20 -3.59 -11.96
N ILE A 19 15.39 -4.90 -11.91
CA ILE A 19 16.37 -5.61 -12.72
C ILE A 19 16.01 -5.56 -14.21
N VAL A 20 14.72 -5.76 -14.53
CA VAL A 20 14.28 -5.88 -15.92
C VAL A 20 14.25 -4.53 -16.62
N THR A 21 13.67 -3.51 -15.98
CA THR A 21 13.49 -2.18 -16.59
C THR A 21 14.68 -1.26 -16.38
N GLY A 22 15.54 -1.57 -15.39
CA GLY A 22 16.61 -0.69 -14.96
C GLY A 22 16.12 0.57 -14.25
N LYS A 23 14.81 0.75 -14.00
CA LYS A 23 14.23 1.93 -13.33
C LYS A 23 14.39 1.84 -11.80
N LEU A 24 14.56 2.98 -11.15
CA LEU A 24 14.44 3.10 -9.69
C LEU A 24 12.96 2.95 -9.26
N VAL A 25 12.73 2.64 -7.99
CA VAL A 25 11.37 2.54 -7.44
C VAL A 25 10.55 3.82 -7.65
N ILE A 26 11.14 5.01 -7.52
CA ILE A 26 10.41 6.27 -7.76
C ILE A 26 9.96 6.42 -9.22
N GLU A 27 10.76 5.94 -10.17
CA GLU A 27 10.40 5.95 -11.59
C GLU A 27 9.31 4.90 -11.89
N LEU A 28 9.33 3.77 -11.16
CA LEU A 28 8.27 2.77 -11.25
C LEU A 28 6.98 3.23 -10.57
N GLN A 29 7.05 4.00 -9.47
CA GLN A 29 5.89 4.61 -8.84
C GLN A 29 5.10 5.41 -9.88
N LYS A 30 5.80 6.26 -10.64
CA LYS A 30 5.19 7.02 -11.74
C LYS A 30 4.51 6.13 -12.78
N ASP A 31 5.15 5.03 -13.17
CA ASP A 31 4.55 4.07 -14.12
C ASP A 31 3.27 3.45 -13.53
N TRP A 32 3.30 3.05 -12.26
CA TRP A 32 2.15 2.45 -11.56
C TRP A 32 0.97 3.42 -11.42
N GLU A 33 1.24 4.66 -11.04
CA GLU A 33 0.23 5.72 -10.95
C GLU A 33 -0.36 6.04 -12.34
N THR A 34 0.49 6.09 -13.37
CA THR A 34 0.05 6.29 -14.76
C THR A 34 -0.87 5.16 -15.21
N ASP A 35 -0.50 3.91 -14.94
CA ASP A 35 -1.30 2.73 -15.27
C ASP A 35 -2.65 2.74 -14.53
N PHE A 36 -2.65 3.13 -13.25
CA PHE A 36 -3.87 3.29 -12.47
C PHE A 36 -4.79 4.35 -13.10
N HIS A 37 -4.28 5.56 -13.30
CA HIS A 37 -5.07 6.67 -13.83
C HIS A 37 -5.58 6.39 -15.25
N THR A 38 -4.75 5.78 -16.10
CA THR A 38 -5.17 5.37 -17.45
C THR A 38 -6.35 4.39 -17.40
N LYS A 39 -6.32 3.47 -16.43
CA LYS A 39 -7.37 2.46 -16.26
C LYS A 39 -8.65 3.02 -15.64
N PHE A 40 -8.53 3.99 -14.73
CA PHE A 40 -9.63 4.49 -13.90
C PHE A 40 -9.88 5.99 -14.04
N ASN A 41 -9.52 6.62 -15.16
CA ASN A 41 -9.79 8.04 -15.44
C ASN A 41 -11.26 8.41 -15.14
N PRO A 42 -11.56 9.45 -14.32
CA PRO A 42 -10.68 10.53 -13.87
C PRO A 42 -10.00 10.36 -12.51
N TYR A 43 -10.01 9.16 -11.94
CA TYR A 43 -9.49 8.93 -10.59
C TYR A 43 -7.96 8.77 -10.57
N TYR A 44 -7.34 9.28 -9.52
CA TYR A 44 -5.95 9.04 -9.15
C TYR A 44 -5.89 8.10 -7.97
N ALA A 45 -4.82 7.31 -7.85
CA ALA A 45 -4.64 6.48 -6.65
C ALA A 45 -4.24 7.41 -5.49
N ASN A 46 -4.88 7.26 -4.33
CA ASN A 46 -4.54 8.01 -3.12
C ASN A 46 -3.94 7.11 -2.04
N THR A 47 -3.83 5.80 -2.26
CA THR A 47 -3.16 4.89 -1.33
C THR A 47 -2.26 3.87 -2.04
N ILE A 48 -1.18 3.50 -1.33
CA ILE A 48 -0.39 2.30 -1.56
C ILE A 48 -0.54 1.40 -0.33
N GLU A 49 -1.18 0.27 -0.50
CA GLU A 49 -1.26 -0.76 0.53
C GLU A 49 -0.29 -1.89 0.26
N ALA A 50 0.32 -2.42 1.31
CA ALA A 50 1.20 -3.57 1.21
C ALA A 50 1.25 -4.36 2.51
N HIS A 51 1.61 -5.63 2.42
CA HIS A 51 2.03 -6.38 3.61
C HIS A 51 3.19 -5.65 4.31
N PRO A 52 3.29 -5.63 5.66
CA PRO A 52 4.38 -4.94 6.38
C PRO A 52 5.78 -5.22 5.84
N ILE A 53 6.07 -6.48 5.46
CA ILE A 53 7.35 -6.89 4.84
C ILE A 53 7.59 -6.23 3.47
N ALA A 54 6.54 -6.08 2.65
CA ALA A 54 6.63 -5.42 1.36
C ALA A 54 6.75 -3.90 1.54
N MET A 55 6.02 -3.31 2.51
CA MET A 55 6.14 -1.89 2.86
C MET A 55 7.54 -1.54 3.38
N HIS A 56 8.11 -2.39 4.25
CA HIS A 56 9.48 -2.23 4.73
C HIS A 56 10.49 -2.30 3.57
N ARG A 57 10.25 -3.16 2.58
CA ARG A 57 11.08 -3.24 1.37
C ARG A 57 10.96 -1.98 0.53
N LEU A 58 9.75 -1.44 0.37
CA LEU A 58 9.49 -0.20 -0.34
C LEU A 58 10.28 0.94 0.30
N ASN A 59 10.19 1.10 1.63
CA ASN A 59 10.98 2.07 2.40
C ASN A 59 12.48 1.98 2.06
N LEU A 60 13.08 0.80 2.22
CA LEU A 60 14.50 0.61 1.92
C LEU A 60 14.87 1.02 0.50
N PHE A 61 13.98 0.79 -0.48
CA PHE A 61 14.24 1.16 -1.87
C PHE A 61 14.16 2.66 -2.13
N TYR A 62 13.28 3.40 -1.44
CA TYR A 62 13.28 4.87 -1.46
C TYR A 62 14.57 5.44 -0.88
N GLU A 63 15.15 4.77 0.11
CA GLU A 63 16.37 5.18 0.80
C GLU A 63 17.66 4.67 0.13
N GLY A 64 17.57 4.19 -1.10
CA GLY A 64 18.73 3.69 -1.85
C GLY A 64 19.35 2.43 -1.24
N GLY A 65 18.60 1.67 -0.45
CA GLY A 65 19.02 0.42 0.19
C GLY A 65 19.69 0.59 1.56
N VAL A 66 19.72 1.81 2.08
CA VAL A 66 20.29 2.10 3.41
C VAL A 66 19.15 2.12 4.43
N LYS A 67 19.34 1.43 5.55
CA LYS A 67 18.36 1.45 6.64
C LYS A 67 18.48 2.77 7.40
N THR A 68 17.42 3.56 7.44
CA THR A 68 17.31 4.71 8.34
C THR A 68 16.43 4.38 9.56
N ASN A 69 16.10 5.42 10.34
CA ASN A 69 15.12 5.38 11.43
C ASN A 69 13.67 5.58 10.94
N PHE A 70 13.44 5.68 9.62
CA PHE A 70 12.10 5.81 9.05
C PHE A 70 11.43 4.44 8.89
N SER A 71 10.11 4.43 9.04
CA SER A 71 9.24 3.28 8.82
C SER A 71 8.10 3.73 7.91
N PHE A 72 7.93 3.10 6.75
CA PHE A 72 6.84 3.46 5.85
C PHE A 72 5.54 2.81 6.31
N GLY A 73 4.47 3.58 6.24
CA GLY A 73 3.10 3.10 6.30
C GLY A 73 2.47 3.13 7.68
N MET A 74 1.19 3.48 7.67
CA MET A 74 0.25 3.38 8.78
C MET A 74 -0.10 1.93 9.05
N ASP A 75 -0.33 1.60 10.31
CA ASP A 75 -0.98 0.34 10.67
C ASP A 75 -2.50 0.54 10.56
N LEU A 76 -3.20 -0.48 10.03
CA LEU A 76 -4.65 -0.51 10.05
C LEU A 76 -5.14 -0.73 11.50
N ILE A 77 -6.06 0.10 11.95
CA ILE A 77 -6.67 0.04 13.28
C ILE A 77 -8.10 -0.45 13.10
N ASP A 78 -8.38 -1.65 13.62
CA ASP A 78 -9.67 -2.34 13.42
C ASP A 78 -10.07 -2.51 11.94
N GLY A 79 -9.08 -2.51 11.03
CA GLY A 79 -9.28 -2.66 9.59
C GLY A 79 -9.25 -1.35 8.80
N ASP A 80 -9.23 -0.20 9.48
CA ASP A 80 -9.36 1.11 8.87
C ASP A 80 -8.09 1.98 9.00
N ILE A 81 -7.99 2.98 8.14
CA ILE A 81 -6.94 4.01 8.21
C ILE A 81 -7.34 5.02 9.30
N ASP A 82 -6.72 4.91 10.47
CA ASP A 82 -6.86 5.88 11.55
C ASP A 82 -5.55 6.64 11.77
N LEU A 83 -5.48 7.83 11.17
CA LEU A 83 -4.29 8.69 11.25
C LEU A 83 -4.05 9.20 12.68
N GLU A 84 -5.10 9.50 13.45
CA GLU A 84 -4.95 10.03 14.81
C GLU A 84 -4.33 8.98 15.73
N THR A 85 -4.83 7.74 15.67
CA THR A 85 -4.28 6.63 16.43
C THR A 85 -2.84 6.32 15.98
N ASN A 86 -2.56 6.35 14.68
CA ASN A 86 -1.21 6.16 14.16
C ASN A 86 -0.22 7.22 14.65
N LEU A 87 -0.62 8.50 14.69
CA LEU A 87 0.19 9.59 15.25
C LEU A 87 0.38 9.44 16.76
N ALA A 88 -0.64 8.96 17.47
CA ALA A 88 -0.55 8.68 18.90
C ALA A 88 0.47 7.56 19.19
N ILE A 89 0.47 6.49 18.40
CA ILE A 89 1.43 5.37 18.50
C ILE A 89 2.87 5.86 18.24
N GLU A 90 3.08 6.74 17.26
CA GLU A 90 4.40 7.26 16.92
C GLU A 90 5.10 7.94 18.11
N ASN A 91 4.36 8.62 19.00
CA ASN A 91 4.91 9.24 20.20
C ASN A 91 5.63 8.25 21.15
N TYR A 92 5.36 6.95 21.01
CA TYR A 92 5.96 5.88 21.81
C TYR A 92 6.86 4.95 20.98
N SER A 93 7.06 5.25 19.69
CA SER A 93 7.89 4.48 18.76
C SER A 93 9.35 4.97 18.79
N GLU A 94 10.29 4.04 18.63
CA GLU A 94 11.71 4.37 18.41
C GLU A 94 12.01 4.77 16.94
N SER A 95 11.03 4.60 16.05
CA SER A 95 11.12 4.91 14.62
C SER A 95 10.11 5.98 14.21
N GLN A 96 10.49 6.84 13.27
CA GLN A 96 9.62 7.85 12.69
C GLN A 96 8.81 7.26 11.55
N THR A 97 7.51 7.52 11.51
CA THR A 97 6.63 6.94 10.49
C THR A 97 6.47 7.88 9.31
N VAL A 98 6.65 7.36 8.10
CA VAL A 98 6.31 8.06 6.86
C VAL A 98 4.91 7.63 6.44
N TYR A 99 3.96 8.55 6.60
CA TYR A 99 2.54 8.32 6.38
C TYR A 99 2.11 8.41 4.91
N ALA A 100 2.83 9.21 4.13
CA ALA A 100 2.55 9.39 2.71
C ALA A 100 3.81 9.77 1.94
N ILE A 101 3.75 9.53 0.63
CA ILE A 101 4.72 10.01 -0.36
C ILE A 101 3.99 10.87 -1.40
N GLY A 102 4.69 11.76 -2.07
CA GLY A 102 4.09 12.57 -3.13
C GLY A 102 3.77 11.75 -4.39
N SER A 103 2.67 12.08 -5.05
CA SER A 103 2.40 11.61 -6.41
C SER A 103 3.54 11.98 -7.36
N GLN A 104 3.83 11.10 -8.32
CA GLN A 104 4.80 11.38 -9.39
C GLN A 104 4.10 11.79 -10.72
N LEU A 105 2.78 11.95 -10.70
CA LEU A 105 1.98 12.43 -11.83
C LEU A 105 1.86 13.96 -11.80
N HIS A 106 2.12 14.59 -12.94
CA HIS A 106 2.17 16.06 -13.04
C HIS A 106 0.83 16.73 -12.69
N ASP A 107 -0.28 16.08 -13.03
CA ASP A 107 -1.62 16.61 -12.79
C ASP A 107 -2.14 16.29 -11.37
N ASP A 108 -1.34 15.61 -10.54
CA ASP A 108 -1.71 15.14 -9.18
C ASP A 108 -0.62 15.40 -8.12
N GLU A 109 0.41 16.21 -8.43
CA GLU A 109 1.59 16.41 -7.57
C GLU A 109 1.25 16.92 -6.16
N ASP A 110 0.14 17.64 -6.01
CA ASP A 110 -0.33 18.20 -4.75
C ASP A 110 -1.05 17.16 -3.85
N ASN A 111 -1.40 15.99 -4.39
CA ASN A 111 -2.12 14.96 -3.66
C ASN A 111 -1.16 13.88 -3.12
N PRO A 112 -1.23 13.56 -1.81
CA PRO A 112 -0.39 12.53 -1.22
C PRO A 112 -0.91 11.12 -1.57
N LEU A 113 0.01 10.18 -1.79
CA LEU A 113 -0.27 8.75 -1.72
C LEU A 113 0.00 8.26 -0.30
N PHE A 114 -1.06 7.95 0.43
CA PHE A 114 -0.97 7.38 1.76
C PHE A 114 -0.40 5.96 1.73
N LEU A 115 0.49 5.68 2.67
CA LEU A 115 1.14 4.39 2.81
C LEU A 115 0.42 3.59 3.90
N VAL A 116 -0.01 2.37 3.58
CA VAL A 116 -0.80 1.53 4.50
C VAL A 116 -0.22 0.13 4.60
N LYS A 117 -0.03 -0.35 5.82
CA LYS A 117 0.37 -1.73 6.11
C LYS A 117 -0.89 -2.58 6.29
N ASN A 118 -1.04 -3.58 5.44
CA ASN A 118 -2.18 -4.49 5.43
C ASN A 118 -1.69 -5.94 5.51
N GLU A 119 -1.81 -6.56 6.68
CA GLU A 119 -1.36 -7.94 6.95
C GLU A 119 -2.10 -9.00 6.13
N ASN A 120 -3.27 -8.66 5.58
CA ASN A 120 -4.06 -9.58 4.75
C ASN A 120 -3.51 -9.69 3.32
N LEU A 121 -2.58 -8.84 2.91
CA LEU A 121 -1.94 -8.87 1.60
C LEU A 121 -0.74 -9.84 1.56
N LYS A 122 -0.41 -10.31 0.36
CA LYS A 122 0.80 -11.14 0.16
C LYS A 122 2.06 -10.26 0.19
N GLU A 123 3.17 -10.79 0.69
CA GLU A 123 4.47 -10.12 0.81
C GLU A 123 5.16 -9.71 -0.51
N ASN A 124 4.56 -10.08 -1.64
CA ASN A 124 5.12 -9.93 -2.97
C ASN A 124 4.25 -9.09 -3.91
N ILE A 125 3.30 -8.34 -3.35
CA ILE A 125 2.48 -7.39 -4.08
C ILE A 125 2.44 -6.04 -3.39
N LEU A 126 2.17 -5.00 -4.17
CA LEU A 126 1.63 -3.72 -3.70
C LEU A 126 0.23 -3.57 -4.31
N LEU A 127 -0.65 -2.86 -3.62
CA LEU A 127 -1.99 -2.54 -4.07
C LEU A 127 -2.10 -1.02 -4.16
N LEU A 128 -2.27 -0.49 -5.37
CA LEU A 128 -2.57 0.93 -5.58
C LEU A 128 -4.09 1.09 -5.60
N ARG A 129 -4.63 1.96 -4.76
CA ARG A 129 -6.08 2.15 -4.65
C ARG A 129 -6.48 3.62 -4.65
N TYR A 130 -7.71 3.84 -5.07
CA TYR A 130 -8.48 5.04 -4.76
C TYR A 130 -9.54 4.66 -3.74
N LEU A 131 -9.49 5.30 -2.57
CA LEU A 131 -10.52 5.30 -1.54
C LEU A 131 -11.29 6.63 -1.65
N ASP A 132 -12.61 6.57 -1.71
CA ASP A 132 -13.44 7.79 -1.70
C ASP A 132 -13.45 8.35 -0.28
N ASP A 133 -13.34 9.67 -0.11
CA ASP A 133 -13.43 10.33 1.20
C ASP A 133 -14.78 10.09 1.89
N ASN A 134 -15.79 9.61 1.15
CA ASN A 134 -17.09 9.21 1.67
C ASN A 134 -17.19 7.72 2.06
N ASP A 135 -16.16 6.91 1.83
CA ASP A 135 -16.14 5.47 2.14
C ASP A 135 -15.54 5.17 3.52
N SER A 136 -15.50 6.16 4.42
CA SER A 136 -15.31 5.90 5.87
C SER A 136 -16.57 5.30 6.53
N ASP A 137 -17.54 4.84 5.74
CA ASP A 137 -18.72 4.12 6.21
C ASP A 137 -18.62 2.65 5.78
N SER A 138 -18.14 1.83 6.72
CA SER A 138 -18.53 0.43 6.93
C SER A 138 -18.51 -0.50 5.71
N THR A 139 -17.48 -1.34 5.60
CA THR A 139 -17.68 -2.68 5.02
C THR A 139 -17.55 -3.72 6.10
N GLU A 140 -18.71 -4.17 6.61
CA GLU A 140 -18.82 -5.39 7.40
C GLU A 140 -18.03 -6.51 6.72
N CYS A 141 -17.11 -7.12 7.45
CA CYS A 141 -16.50 -8.39 7.07
C CYS A 141 -17.62 -9.44 6.91
N GLU A 142 -18.09 -9.68 5.68
CA GLU A 142 -18.88 -10.88 5.39
C GLU A 142 -17.97 -12.10 5.60
N GLU A 143 -18.09 -12.74 6.76
CA GLU A 143 -17.50 -14.06 6.98
C GLU A 143 -18.03 -15.02 5.90
N PRO A 144 -17.17 -15.88 5.31
CA PRO A 144 -17.62 -16.83 4.31
C PRO A 144 -18.60 -17.83 4.93
N VAL A 145 -19.84 -17.83 4.43
CA VAL A 145 -20.90 -18.78 4.80
C VAL A 145 -20.42 -20.21 4.52
N ASN A 146 -20.08 -20.93 5.59
CA ASN A 146 -19.71 -22.33 5.51
C ASN A 146 -20.98 -23.18 5.32
N PHE A 147 -21.29 -23.53 4.07
CA PHE A 147 -22.35 -24.49 3.75
C PHE A 147 -21.94 -25.90 4.19
N TYR A 148 -22.19 -26.24 5.46
CA TYR A 148 -22.37 -27.65 5.82
C TYR A 148 -23.75 -28.10 5.32
N GLN A 149 -23.72 -28.82 4.21
CA GLN A 149 -24.84 -29.55 3.64
C GLN A 149 -25.53 -30.39 4.72
N ILE A 150 -26.78 -30.03 4.99
CA ILE A 150 -27.77 -30.90 5.62
C ILE A 150 -27.96 -32.10 4.69
N SER A 151 -27.40 -33.25 5.05
CA SER A 151 -27.82 -34.53 4.50
C SER A 151 -28.77 -35.21 5.49
N SER A 152 -30.04 -34.90 5.28
CA SER A 152 -31.20 -35.80 5.29
C SER A 152 -31.21 -37.02 6.22
N ARG A 153 -32.22 -37.01 7.10
CA ARG A 153 -32.99 -38.17 7.61
C ARG A 153 -33.02 -39.36 6.65
N ILE A 154 -32.72 -40.56 7.16
CA ILE A 154 -33.59 -41.76 7.12
C ILE A 154 -33.48 -42.46 8.48
#